data_AF-A0A0G0DJE4-F1
#
_entry.id   AF-A0A0G0DJE4-F1
#
_cell.length_a   1.000
_cell.length_b   1.000
_cell.length_c   1.000
_cell.angle_alpha   90.00
_cell.angle_beta   90.00
_cell.angle_gamma   90.00
#
_symmetry.space_group_name_H-M   'P 1'
#
loop_
_entity.id
_entity.type
_entity.pdbx_description
1 polymer ?
#
loop_
_entity_poly.entity_id
_entity_poly.type
_entity_poly.pdbx_seq_one_letter_code
_entity_poly.pdbx_strand_id
1 'polypeptide(L)'
;MKKFFLLALLALSGIADAAYLTFEHYQQVIPPCTINRLLPIASDCGKVLRSSYSVMFGVPLAVFGVVQYLLLLTAIILLAVYRKKISAYWLILQSMIGAIFSLYFMYVQLVILKSICLYCTLSAIISFAIFFLVSRIFYKERFSLRLNIIAFVYQKIMKPLLFLLDPEFIHNLMVSRGELIGKTFIKNYFNWKLNYQSLKIKQKISGINFIAPIGLAAGFDYNAKLTQVLYSLGFGFQTVGTITNMSYGGNPKPRLGRLPKSRSLMVNKGFKNLGVEKISQKLSQLNYKIPLGISIGMSNNELIKNTNEAIKDTINAFKIFEKAKVKNSYYELNISCPNLINTAVDFNKPENINQLFQSIDRLKIKKTIFIKMPISISNKEFVSLLNVISKYKIIKGVIIGNLFKDRNSLLLDRREVKKFKVGYFSGKPCAPRSNELIKLAYKKYGSRLIVIGCGGVFNGQDAYEKIKLGASLIQLITGMIFQGPQLISQINLELEELLEKDGYNNIKEAIGVNNK
;
A
#
# COMPACT_ATOMS: atom_id res chain seq x y z
N MET A 1 -11.98 -15.70 23.28
CA MET A 1 -13.18 -16.45 23.72
C MET A 1 -14.35 -15.53 24.05
N LYS A 2 -14.23 -14.56 24.98
CA LYS A 2 -15.33 -13.64 25.37
C LYS A 2 -16.07 -12.96 24.21
N LYS A 3 -15.36 -12.52 23.17
CA LYS A 3 -15.96 -11.84 21.99
C LYS A 3 -16.88 -12.75 21.17
N PHE A 4 -16.50 -14.03 20.99
CA PHE A 4 -17.31 -15.00 20.24
C PHE A 4 -18.55 -15.41 21.03
N PHE A 5 -18.40 -15.54 22.35
CA PHE A 5 -19.50 -15.87 23.24
C PHE A 5 -20.63 -14.83 23.17
N LEU A 6 -20.31 -13.53 23.25
CA LEU A 6 -21.31 -12.47 23.15
C LEU A 6 -22.05 -12.49 21.80
N LEU A 7 -21.32 -12.66 20.69
CA LEU A 7 -21.93 -12.74 19.36
C LEU A 7 -22.84 -13.98 19.22
N ALA A 8 -22.42 -15.13 19.76
CA ALA A 8 -23.21 -16.35 19.76
C ALA A 8 -24.48 -16.19 20.60
N LEU A 9 -24.39 -15.56 21.79
CA LEU A 9 -25.53 -15.28 22.65
C LEU A 9 -26.56 -14.41 21.92
N LEU A 10 -26.13 -13.32 21.28
CA LEU A 10 -27.02 -12.46 20.49
C LEU A 10 -27.68 -13.22 19.33
N ALA A 11 -26.91 -14.05 18.61
CA ALA A 11 -27.46 -14.86 17.52
C ALA A 11 -28.50 -15.88 18.04
N LEU A 12 -28.24 -16.54 19.17
CA LEU A 12 -29.19 -17.47 19.81
C LEU A 12 -30.45 -16.75 20.29
N SER A 13 -30.33 -15.55 20.87
CA SER A 13 -31.49 -14.72 21.24
C SER A 13 -32.31 -14.33 20.00
N GLY A 14 -31.66 -14.01 18.89
CA GLY A 14 -32.33 -13.74 17.62
C GLY A 14 -33.06 -14.97 17.05
N ILE A 15 -32.46 -16.17 17.18
CA ILE A 15 -33.11 -17.44 16.80
C ILE A 15 -34.35 -17.66 17.66
N ALA A 16 -34.26 -17.48 18.98
CA ALA A 16 -35.38 -17.70 19.88
C ALA A 16 -36.55 -16.74 19.59
N ASP A 17 -36.26 -15.45 19.40
CA ASP A 17 -37.25 -14.43 19.03
C ASP A 17 -37.93 -14.75 17.69
N ALA A 18 -37.13 -15.06 16.66
CA ALA A 18 -37.66 -15.37 15.33
C ALA A 18 -38.44 -16.70 15.32
N ALA A 19 -37.96 -17.73 16.01
CA ALA A 19 -38.64 -19.02 16.09
C ALA A 19 -39.97 -18.92 16.84
N TYR A 20 -40.02 -18.11 17.90
CA TYR A 20 -41.26 -17.81 18.62
C TYR A 20 -42.29 -17.14 17.69
N LEU A 21 -41.88 -16.09 16.96
CA LEU A 21 -42.76 -15.43 15.99
C LEU A 21 -43.20 -16.36 14.84
N THR A 22 -42.33 -17.27 14.39
CA THR A 22 -42.68 -18.29 13.40
C THR A 22 -43.77 -19.23 13.94
N PHE A 23 -43.61 -19.72 15.18
CA PHE A 23 -44.58 -20.60 15.81
C PHE A 23 -45.95 -19.91 15.96
N GLU A 24 -45.97 -18.71 16.53
CA GLU A 24 -47.21 -17.92 16.72
C GLU A 24 -47.92 -17.62 15.39
N HIS A 25 -47.16 -17.32 14.33
CA HIS A 25 -47.74 -17.09 13.00
C HIS A 25 -48.49 -18.32 12.47
N TYR A 26 -47.91 -19.51 12.59
CA TYR A 26 -48.56 -20.74 12.13
C TYR A 26 -49.73 -21.17 13.02
N GLN A 27 -49.75 -20.78 14.30
CA GLN A 27 -50.89 -20.94 15.19
C GLN A 27 -51.97 -19.87 15.00
N GLN A 28 -51.74 -18.87 14.16
CA GLN A 28 -52.62 -17.72 13.93
C GLN A 28 -52.88 -16.87 15.20
N VAL A 29 -52.00 -16.96 16.19
CA VAL A 29 -52.08 -16.21 17.45
C VAL A 29 -51.28 -14.91 17.35
N ILE A 30 -51.77 -13.85 18.01
CA ILE A 30 -51.03 -12.60 18.14
C ILE A 30 -50.18 -12.70 19.41
N PRO A 31 -48.85 -12.54 19.32
CA PRO A 31 -48.01 -12.59 20.49
C PRO A 31 -48.34 -11.44 21.46
N PRO A 32 -48.23 -11.68 22.78
CA PRO A 32 -48.58 -10.69 23.79
C PRO A 32 -47.69 -9.46 23.64
N CYS A 33 -48.33 -8.30 23.50
CA CYS A 33 -47.69 -7.03 23.17
C CYS A 33 -48.53 -5.90 23.75
N THR A 34 -47.99 -5.16 24.73
CA THR A 34 -48.76 -4.12 25.41
C THR A 34 -49.07 -2.98 24.45
N ILE A 35 -50.35 -2.63 24.32
CA ILE A 35 -50.80 -1.47 23.55
C ILE A 35 -50.50 -0.22 24.37
N ASN A 36 -49.31 0.33 24.21
CA ASN A 36 -48.97 1.62 24.80
C ASN A 36 -49.33 2.73 23.81
N ARG A 37 -50.30 3.59 24.18
CA ARG A 37 -50.75 4.75 23.39
C ARG A 37 -50.04 6.06 23.75
N LEU A 38 -49.05 6.04 24.65
CA LEU A 38 -48.38 7.26 25.13
C LEU A 38 -47.45 7.94 24.10
N LEU A 39 -47.07 7.24 23.02
CA LEU A 39 -46.28 7.76 21.91
C LEU A 39 -47.19 8.00 20.70
N PRO A 40 -46.86 8.93 19.78
CA PRO A 40 -47.61 9.14 18.53
C PRO A 40 -47.60 7.93 17.58
N ILE A 41 -46.92 6.84 17.95
CA ILE A 41 -46.84 5.58 17.24
C ILE A 41 -47.39 4.48 18.16
N ALA A 42 -48.45 3.80 17.71
CA ALA A 42 -49.09 2.75 18.49
C ALA A 42 -48.23 1.47 18.54
N SER A 43 -47.99 0.92 19.73
CA SER A 43 -47.44 -0.43 19.89
C SER A 43 -48.55 -1.46 19.61
N ASP A 44 -48.50 -2.12 18.46
CA ASP A 44 -49.47 -3.15 18.05
C ASP A 44 -48.77 -4.19 17.18
N CYS A 45 -48.32 -5.26 17.84
CA CYS A 45 -47.68 -6.38 17.18
C CYS A 45 -48.60 -7.09 16.17
N GLY A 46 -49.92 -7.11 16.40
CA GLY A 46 -50.89 -7.74 15.52
C GLY A 46 -51.01 -7.00 14.18
N LYS A 47 -51.08 -5.66 14.22
CA LYS A 47 -51.10 -4.81 13.02
C LYS A 47 -49.86 -5.03 12.14
N VAL A 48 -48.69 -5.21 12.76
CA VAL A 48 -47.44 -5.47 12.03
C VAL A 48 -47.39 -6.89 11.48
N LEU A 49 -47.65 -7.90 12.32
CA LEU A 49 -47.50 -9.32 11.98
C LEU A 49 -48.59 -9.87 11.05
N ARG A 50 -49.71 -9.17 10.89
CA ARG A 50 -50.76 -9.48 9.90
C ARG A 50 -50.72 -8.60 8.65
N SER A 51 -49.78 -7.66 8.58
CA SER A 51 -49.64 -6.80 7.39
C SER A 51 -49.21 -7.61 6.18
N SER A 52 -49.48 -7.08 4.97
CA SER A 52 -48.99 -7.68 3.72
C SER A 52 -47.46 -7.76 3.65
N TYR A 53 -46.75 -6.99 4.48
CA TYR A 53 -45.29 -7.02 4.57
C TYR A 53 -44.77 -8.17 5.44
N SER A 54 -45.62 -8.83 6.23
CA SER A 54 -45.20 -9.91 7.16
C SER A 54 -44.90 -11.25 6.48
N VAL A 55 -45.26 -11.38 5.21
CA VAL A 55 -45.08 -12.59 4.39
C VAL A 55 -44.38 -12.21 3.09
N MET A 56 -43.36 -12.96 2.70
CA MET A 56 -42.61 -12.77 1.46
C MET A 56 -42.56 -14.10 0.71
N PHE A 57 -43.02 -14.13 -0.54
CA PHE A 57 -43.14 -15.36 -1.35
C PHE A 57 -43.92 -16.50 -0.67
N GLY A 58 -44.96 -16.16 0.09
CA GLY A 58 -45.76 -17.15 0.84
C GLY A 58 -45.08 -17.67 2.12
N VAL A 59 -43.88 -17.18 2.46
CA VAL A 59 -43.14 -17.57 3.66
C VAL A 59 -43.15 -16.42 4.69
N PRO A 60 -43.46 -16.69 5.97
CA PRO A 60 -43.46 -15.67 7.01
C PRO A 60 -42.06 -15.08 7.19
N LEU A 61 -41.95 -13.76 7.36
CA LEU A 61 -40.66 -13.08 7.58
C LEU A 61 -39.87 -13.64 8.78
N ALA A 62 -40.55 -14.11 9.81
CA ALA A 62 -39.94 -14.72 10.98
C ALA A 62 -39.09 -15.96 10.61
N VAL A 63 -39.50 -16.75 9.60
CA VAL A 63 -38.73 -17.90 9.10
C VAL A 63 -37.41 -17.45 8.50
N PHE A 64 -37.41 -16.39 7.69
CA PHE A 64 -36.18 -15.80 7.18
C PHE A 64 -35.28 -15.28 8.30
N GLY A 65 -35.86 -14.76 9.38
CA GLY A 65 -35.15 -14.39 10.60
C GLY A 65 -34.40 -15.57 11.23
N VAL A 66 -35.08 -16.71 11.43
CA VAL A 66 -34.46 -17.95 11.94
C VAL A 66 -33.29 -18.37 11.08
N VAL A 67 -33.49 -18.45 9.76
CA VAL A 67 -32.43 -18.81 8.80
C VAL A 67 -31.24 -17.85 8.92
N GLN A 68 -31.49 -16.54 8.94
CA GLN A 68 -30.44 -15.53 9.03
C GLN A 68 -29.59 -15.68 10.29
N TYR A 69 -30.22 -15.85 11.46
CA TYR A 69 -29.48 -16.01 12.71
C TYR A 69 -28.75 -17.36 12.80
N LEU A 70 -29.28 -18.43 12.20
CA LEU A 70 -28.58 -19.71 12.07
C LEU A 70 -27.32 -19.59 11.20
N LEU A 71 -27.38 -18.84 10.08
CA LEU A 71 -26.21 -18.57 9.25
C LEU A 71 -25.16 -17.76 10.03
N LEU A 72 -25.58 -16.76 10.81
CA LEU A 72 -24.69 -15.99 11.69
C LEU A 72 -24.03 -16.89 12.74
N LEU A 73 -24.79 -17.73 13.43
CA LEU A 73 -24.29 -18.65 14.45
C LEU A 73 -23.29 -19.64 13.84
N THR A 74 -23.61 -20.20 12.67
CA THR A 74 -22.71 -21.09 11.92
C THR A 74 -21.40 -20.39 11.57
N ALA A 75 -21.47 -19.15 11.07
CA ALA A 75 -20.27 -18.36 10.75
C ALA A 75 -19.39 -18.11 11.99
N ILE A 76 -20.00 -17.83 13.15
CA ILE A 76 -19.32 -17.64 14.43
C ILE A 76 -18.62 -18.94 14.86
N ILE A 77 -19.30 -20.08 14.79
CA ILE A 77 -18.75 -21.39 15.16
C ILE A 77 -17.57 -21.75 14.24
N LEU A 78 -17.76 -21.65 12.92
CA LEU A 78 -16.67 -21.92 11.95
C LEU A 78 -15.46 -21.03 12.21
N LEU A 79 -15.67 -19.76 12.53
CA LEU A 79 -14.58 -18.83 12.84
C LEU A 79 -13.88 -19.17 14.15
N ALA A 80 -14.62 -19.61 15.17
CA ALA A 80 -14.06 -20.03 16.46
C ALA A 80 -13.20 -21.30 16.32
N VAL A 81 -13.65 -22.26 15.51
CA VAL A 81 -12.99 -23.56 15.29
C VAL A 81 -11.79 -23.42 14.34
N TYR A 82 -12.02 -22.91 13.13
CA TYR A 82 -11.01 -22.93 12.06
C TYR A 82 -10.12 -21.70 12.01
N ARG A 83 -10.56 -20.58 12.62
CA ARG A 83 -9.85 -19.29 12.61
C ARG A 83 -9.45 -18.81 11.20
N LYS A 84 -10.21 -19.19 10.18
CA LYS A 84 -9.97 -18.80 8.79
C LYS A 84 -10.62 -17.44 8.48
N LYS A 85 -9.92 -16.59 7.72
CA LYS A 85 -10.44 -15.28 7.27
C LYS A 85 -11.75 -15.38 6.49
N ILE A 86 -11.95 -16.48 5.75
CA ILE A 86 -13.18 -16.69 4.98
C ILE A 86 -14.42 -16.72 5.87
N SER A 87 -14.33 -17.33 7.05
CA SER A 87 -15.42 -17.37 8.03
C SER A 87 -15.72 -15.99 8.60
N ALA A 88 -14.69 -15.16 8.82
CA ALA A 88 -14.86 -13.76 9.22
C ALA A 88 -15.51 -12.92 8.12
N TYR A 89 -15.13 -13.12 6.85
CA TYR A 89 -15.78 -12.43 5.73
C TYR A 89 -17.25 -12.81 5.59
N TRP A 90 -17.56 -14.09 5.77
CA TRP A 90 -18.95 -14.55 5.77
C TRP A 90 -19.75 -13.93 6.92
N LEU A 91 -19.20 -13.91 8.14
CA LEU A 91 -19.83 -13.28 9.29
C LEU A 91 -20.07 -11.76 9.07
N ILE A 92 -19.08 -11.05 8.52
CA ILE A 92 -19.21 -9.63 8.18
C ILE A 92 -20.36 -9.42 7.17
N LEU A 93 -20.37 -10.21 6.09
CA LEU A 93 -21.41 -10.12 5.06
C LEU A 93 -22.80 -10.37 5.64
N GLN A 94 -22.96 -11.45 6.42
CA GLN A 94 -24.23 -11.81 7.04
C GLN A 94 -24.70 -10.75 8.04
N SER A 95 -23.81 -10.20 8.86
CA SER A 95 -24.19 -9.13 9.79
C SER A 95 -24.67 -7.86 9.06
N MET A 96 -24.10 -7.58 7.89
CA MET A 96 -24.46 -6.42 7.08
C MET A 96 -25.80 -6.63 6.37
N ILE A 97 -26.06 -7.83 5.85
CA ILE A 97 -27.36 -8.23 5.29
C ILE A 97 -28.45 -8.07 6.35
N GLY A 98 -28.25 -8.66 7.53
CA GLY A 98 -29.18 -8.55 8.66
C GLY A 98 -29.51 -7.10 9.00
N ALA A 99 -28.50 -6.23 9.14
CA ALA A 99 -28.72 -4.82 9.46
C ALA A 99 -29.49 -4.05 8.37
N ILE A 100 -29.26 -4.35 7.08
CA ILE A 100 -29.99 -3.72 5.97
C ILE A 100 -31.47 -4.11 5.99
N PHE A 101 -31.77 -5.40 6.16
CA PHE A 101 -33.16 -5.87 6.26
C PHE A 101 -33.85 -5.31 7.52
N SER A 102 -33.15 -5.30 8.66
CA SER A 102 -33.67 -4.68 9.89
C SER A 102 -33.98 -3.20 9.69
N LEU A 103 -33.11 -2.44 8.99
CA LEU A 103 -33.37 -1.04 8.66
C LEU A 103 -34.63 -0.88 7.80
N TYR A 104 -34.79 -1.71 6.77
CA TYR A 104 -35.98 -1.70 5.91
C TYR A 104 -37.26 -2.01 6.69
N PHE A 105 -37.29 -3.07 7.50
CA PHE A 105 -38.49 -3.43 8.27
C PHE A 105 -38.79 -2.44 9.39
N MET A 106 -37.78 -1.77 9.96
CA MET A 106 -38.01 -0.64 10.85
C MET A 106 -38.65 0.55 10.13
N TYR A 107 -38.22 0.86 8.90
CA TYR A 107 -38.87 1.86 8.07
C TYR A 107 -40.34 1.52 7.78
N VAL A 108 -40.63 0.27 7.41
CA VAL A 108 -42.01 -0.21 7.16
C VAL A 108 -42.87 -0.03 8.42
N GLN A 109 -42.40 -0.47 9.59
CA GLN A 109 -43.15 -0.33 10.85
C GLN A 109 -43.43 1.13 11.20
N LEU A 110 -42.41 1.99 11.19
CA LEU A 110 -42.51 3.37 11.68
C LEU A 110 -43.23 4.30 10.69
N VAL A 111 -42.95 4.16 9.39
CA VAL A 111 -43.40 5.13 8.37
C VAL A 111 -44.65 4.65 7.65
N ILE A 112 -44.69 3.37 7.25
CA ILE A 112 -45.80 2.82 6.46
C ILE A 112 -46.95 2.40 7.38
N LEU A 113 -46.66 1.54 8.35
CA LEU A 113 -47.68 0.98 9.24
C LEU A 113 -48.03 1.91 10.40
N LYS A 114 -47.15 2.86 10.73
CA LYS A 114 -47.25 3.75 11.88
C LYS A 114 -47.52 2.97 13.18
N SER A 115 -46.88 1.81 13.31
CA SER A 115 -47.05 0.93 14.45
C SER A 115 -45.82 0.06 14.67
N ILE A 116 -45.53 -0.25 15.93
CA ILE A 116 -44.33 -0.96 16.35
C ILE A 116 -44.69 -2.34 16.91
N CYS A 117 -43.99 -3.37 16.44
CA CYS A 117 -43.98 -4.68 17.07
C CYS A 117 -42.75 -4.81 17.98
N LEU A 118 -42.96 -5.16 19.26
CA LEU A 118 -41.90 -5.30 20.26
C LEU A 118 -40.87 -6.38 19.87
N TYR A 119 -41.32 -7.53 19.38
CA TYR A 119 -40.46 -8.63 18.95
C TYR A 119 -39.66 -8.28 17.68
N CYS A 120 -40.32 -7.74 16.64
CA CYS A 120 -39.60 -7.31 15.44
C CYS A 120 -38.57 -6.20 15.75
N THR A 121 -38.88 -5.32 16.70
CA THR A 121 -37.95 -4.29 17.18
C THR A 121 -36.79 -4.89 17.97
N LEU A 122 -37.05 -5.88 18.84
CA LEU A 122 -36.00 -6.63 19.53
C LEU A 122 -35.07 -7.31 18.52
N SER A 123 -35.61 -7.97 17.50
CA SER A 123 -34.84 -8.57 16.42
C SER A 123 -33.97 -7.53 15.70
N ALA A 124 -34.53 -6.36 15.37
CA ALA A 124 -33.77 -5.28 14.77
C ALA A 124 -32.63 -4.78 15.67
N ILE A 125 -32.88 -4.63 16.97
CA ILE A 125 -31.86 -4.25 17.97
C ILE A 125 -30.73 -5.28 18.02
N ILE A 126 -31.06 -6.58 18.08
CA ILE A 126 -30.09 -7.67 18.07
C ILE A 126 -29.24 -7.63 16.79
N SER A 127 -29.88 -7.51 15.63
CA SER A 127 -29.23 -7.43 14.33
C SER A 127 -28.25 -6.25 14.23
N PHE A 128 -28.66 -5.05 14.66
CA PHE A 128 -27.77 -3.89 14.72
C PHE A 128 -26.64 -4.08 15.74
N ALA A 129 -26.91 -4.64 16.92
CA ALA A 129 -25.89 -4.93 17.92
C ALA A 129 -24.82 -5.89 17.36
N ILE A 130 -25.23 -6.97 16.70
CA ILE A 130 -24.33 -7.89 16.00
C ILE A 130 -23.52 -7.14 14.95
N PHE A 131 -24.17 -6.35 14.08
CA PHE A 131 -23.48 -5.58 13.03
C PHE A 131 -22.42 -4.62 13.58
N PHE A 132 -22.72 -3.86 14.64
CA PHE A 132 -21.78 -2.94 15.26
C PHE A 132 -20.64 -3.68 15.96
N LEU A 133 -20.93 -4.76 16.68
CA LEU A 133 -19.92 -5.59 17.33
C LEU A 133 -18.99 -6.24 16.31
N VAL A 134 -19.54 -6.85 15.26
CA VAL A 134 -18.77 -7.47 14.17
C VAL A 134 -17.92 -6.41 13.47
N SER A 135 -18.48 -5.25 13.13
CA SER A 135 -17.77 -4.14 12.48
C SER A 135 -16.59 -3.61 13.30
N ARG A 136 -16.71 -3.62 14.63
CA ARG A 136 -15.66 -3.19 15.56
C ARG A 136 -14.62 -4.28 15.82
N ILE A 137 -15.06 -5.51 16.08
CA ILE A 137 -14.18 -6.64 16.42
C ILE A 137 -13.33 -7.06 15.23
N PHE A 138 -13.94 -7.12 14.04
CA PHE A 138 -13.31 -7.62 12.80
C PHE A 138 -12.92 -6.46 11.87
N TYR A 139 -12.42 -5.36 12.44
CA TYR A 139 -12.05 -4.18 11.64
C TYR A 139 -10.93 -4.52 10.63
N LYS A 140 -9.94 -5.34 11.03
CA LYS A 140 -8.81 -5.73 10.17
C LYS A 140 -9.30 -6.57 8.99
N GLU A 141 -10.17 -7.54 9.24
CA GLU A 141 -10.76 -8.41 8.22
C GLU A 141 -11.68 -7.64 7.29
N ARG A 142 -12.50 -6.72 7.81
CA ARG A 142 -13.33 -5.83 6.99
C ARG A 142 -12.47 -4.93 6.10
N PHE A 143 -11.37 -4.41 6.63
CA PHE A 143 -10.41 -3.62 5.87
C PHE A 143 -9.73 -4.47 4.79
N SER A 144 -9.25 -5.67 5.15
CA SER A 144 -8.70 -6.66 4.23
C SER A 144 -9.66 -7.00 3.08
N LEU A 145 -10.93 -7.30 3.40
CA LEU A 145 -11.97 -7.60 2.42
C LEU A 145 -12.17 -6.43 1.45
N ARG A 146 -12.23 -5.20 1.96
CA ARG A 146 -12.31 -4.00 1.13
C ARG A 146 -11.12 -3.88 0.17
N LEU A 147 -9.88 -4.07 0.65
CA LEU A 147 -8.70 -4.02 -0.22
C LEU A 147 -8.75 -5.12 -1.27
N ASN A 148 -9.21 -6.33 -0.92
CA ASN A 148 -9.35 -7.44 -1.86
C ASN A 148 -10.40 -7.17 -2.94
N ILE A 149 -11.52 -6.53 -2.60
CA ILE A 149 -12.52 -6.09 -3.58
C ILE A 149 -11.92 -5.05 -4.53
N ILE A 150 -11.22 -4.03 -3.99
CA ILE A 150 -10.55 -3.01 -4.82
C ILE A 150 -9.50 -3.65 -5.73
N ALA A 151 -8.72 -4.60 -5.20
CA ALA A 151 -7.72 -5.36 -5.94
C ALA A 151 -8.38 -6.17 -7.07
N PHE A 152 -9.48 -6.86 -6.80
CA PHE A 152 -10.22 -7.64 -7.79
C PHE A 152 -10.72 -6.74 -8.92
N VAL A 153 -11.42 -5.65 -8.59
CA VAL A 153 -11.93 -4.69 -9.58
C VAL A 153 -10.78 -4.11 -10.41
N TYR A 154 -9.69 -3.68 -9.77
CA TYR A 154 -8.54 -3.17 -10.50
C TYR A 154 -7.94 -4.22 -11.42
N GLN A 155 -7.64 -5.42 -10.91
CA GLN A 155 -6.87 -6.41 -11.65
C GLN A 155 -7.65 -7.11 -12.76
N LYS A 156 -8.96 -7.29 -12.58
CA LYS A 156 -9.83 -8.02 -13.50
C LYS A 156 -10.59 -7.11 -14.46
N ILE A 157 -10.81 -5.85 -14.09
CA ILE A 157 -11.61 -4.91 -14.92
C ILE A 157 -10.72 -3.76 -15.41
N MET A 158 -10.18 -2.94 -14.50
CA MET A 158 -9.48 -1.70 -14.89
C MET A 158 -8.14 -1.96 -15.60
N LYS A 159 -7.33 -2.86 -15.06
CA LYS A 159 -5.97 -3.14 -15.55
C LYS A 159 -5.98 -3.67 -16.98
N PRO A 160 -6.80 -4.66 -17.37
CA PRO A 160 -6.90 -5.09 -18.77
C PRO A 160 -7.13 -3.92 -19.73
N LEU A 161 -8.07 -3.01 -19.40
CA LEU A 161 -8.37 -1.83 -20.20
C LEU A 161 -7.19 -0.84 -20.25
N LEU A 162 -6.60 -0.51 -19.09
CA LEU A 162 -5.46 0.41 -19.01
C LEU A 162 -4.21 -0.14 -19.71
N PHE A 163 -4.08 -1.47 -19.83
CA PHE A 163 -2.94 -2.12 -20.47
C PHE A 163 -2.99 -2.07 -22.00
N LEU A 164 -4.15 -1.76 -22.59
CA LEU A 164 -4.31 -1.51 -24.02
C LEU A 164 -3.78 -0.13 -24.45
N LEU A 165 -3.67 0.81 -23.50
CA LEU A 165 -3.24 2.18 -23.76
C LEU A 165 -1.73 2.36 -23.54
N ASP A 166 -1.14 3.38 -24.18
CA ASP A 166 0.29 3.68 -24.02
C ASP A 166 0.67 3.85 -22.53
N PRO A 167 1.72 3.15 -22.04
CA PRO A 167 2.07 3.20 -20.63
C PRO A 167 2.58 4.57 -20.16
N GLU A 168 3.22 5.36 -21.03
CA GLU A 168 3.67 6.70 -20.66
C GLU A 168 2.50 7.68 -20.54
N PHE A 169 1.53 7.60 -21.45
CA PHE A 169 0.28 8.35 -21.38
C PHE A 169 -0.47 8.05 -20.08
N ILE A 170 -0.70 6.76 -19.76
CA ILE A 170 -1.38 6.38 -18.51
C ILE A 170 -0.62 6.85 -17.28
N HIS A 171 0.70 6.72 -17.28
CA HIS A 171 1.52 7.22 -16.17
C HIS A 171 1.33 8.74 -15.96
N ASN A 172 1.43 9.54 -17.03
CA ASN A 172 1.26 10.99 -16.95
C ASN A 172 -0.15 11.39 -16.51
N LEU A 173 -1.17 10.69 -17.01
CA LEU A 173 -2.57 10.89 -16.60
C LEU A 173 -2.72 10.61 -15.09
N MET A 174 -2.27 9.45 -14.61
CA MET A 174 -2.38 9.05 -13.21
C MET A 174 -1.63 10.01 -12.28
N VAL A 175 -0.42 10.43 -12.67
CA VAL A 175 0.37 11.40 -11.91
C VAL A 175 -0.34 12.75 -11.84
N SER A 176 -0.93 13.22 -12.95
CA SER A 176 -1.62 14.52 -12.99
C SER A 176 -2.95 14.50 -12.24
N ARG A 177 -3.71 13.40 -12.31
CA ARG A 177 -4.93 13.22 -11.50
C ARG A 177 -4.58 13.10 -10.02
N GLY A 178 -3.51 12.38 -9.68
CA GLY A 178 -3.02 12.31 -8.30
C GLY A 178 -2.59 13.67 -7.75
N GLU A 179 -1.95 14.52 -8.56
CA GLU A 179 -1.60 15.90 -8.19
C GLU A 179 -2.86 16.73 -7.88
N LEU A 180 -3.89 16.62 -8.73
CA LEU A 180 -5.17 17.31 -8.51
C LEU A 180 -5.85 16.83 -7.22
N ILE A 181 -5.95 15.51 -7.01
CA ILE A 181 -6.53 14.93 -5.78
C ILE A 181 -5.76 15.37 -4.54
N GLY A 182 -4.42 15.46 -4.63
CA GLY A 182 -3.58 15.94 -3.54
C GLY A 182 -3.88 17.38 -3.10
N LYS A 183 -4.47 18.20 -3.98
CA LYS A 183 -4.88 19.58 -3.70
C LYS A 183 -6.30 19.71 -3.14
N THR A 184 -7.13 18.67 -3.18
CA THR A 184 -8.53 18.73 -2.75
C THR A 184 -8.80 17.90 -1.49
N PHE A 185 -10.03 17.95 -0.97
CA PHE A 185 -10.48 17.12 0.15
C PHE A 185 -10.66 15.65 -0.22
N ILE A 186 -10.71 15.31 -1.52
CA ILE A 186 -10.89 13.95 -2.02
C ILE A 186 -9.80 13.01 -1.49
N LYS A 187 -8.58 13.52 -1.26
CA LYS A 187 -7.50 12.74 -0.62
C LYS A 187 -7.89 12.16 0.74
N ASN A 188 -8.76 12.84 1.52
CA ASN A 188 -9.23 12.36 2.81
C ASN A 188 -10.12 11.12 2.68
N TYR A 189 -10.93 11.04 1.62
CA TYR A 189 -11.71 9.84 1.31
C TYR A 189 -10.80 8.65 0.98
N PHE A 190 -9.79 8.85 0.13
CA PHE A 190 -8.79 7.82 -0.15
C PHE A 190 -8.04 7.41 1.12
N ASN A 191 -7.66 8.38 1.95
CA ASN A 191 -6.99 8.11 3.22
C ASN A 191 -7.86 7.23 4.14
N TRP A 192 -9.15 7.56 4.29
CA TRP A 192 -10.07 6.73 5.09
C TRP A 192 -10.28 5.32 4.50
N LYS A 193 -10.37 5.22 3.16
CA LYS A 193 -10.61 3.93 2.49
C LYS A 193 -9.39 3.02 2.48
N LEU A 194 -8.20 3.58 2.24
CA LEU A 194 -7.00 2.85 1.87
C LEU A 194 -5.89 2.95 2.91
N ASN A 195 -5.78 3.97 3.75
CA ASN A 195 -4.60 4.09 4.62
C ASN A 195 -4.68 3.12 5.82
N TYR A 196 -3.81 2.10 5.82
CA TYR A 196 -3.62 1.21 6.96
C TYR A 196 -2.47 1.68 7.84
N GLN A 197 -2.69 1.73 9.15
CA GLN A 197 -1.67 2.07 10.12
C GLN A 197 -1.58 1.01 11.21
N SER A 198 -0.36 0.68 11.61
CA SER A 198 -0.10 -0.23 12.72
C SER A 198 1.18 0.16 13.46
N LEU A 199 1.19 0.03 14.79
CA LEU A 199 2.39 0.27 15.60
C LEU A 199 3.48 -0.79 15.34
N LYS A 200 3.08 -2.02 14.97
CA LYS A 200 4.01 -3.15 14.73
C LYS A 200 4.93 -2.91 13.55
N ILE A 201 4.53 -2.07 12.59
CA ILE A 201 5.30 -1.77 11.36
C ILE A 201 5.91 -0.35 11.36
N LYS A 202 5.68 0.44 12.42
CA LYS A 202 6.28 1.78 12.58
C LYS A 202 7.72 1.67 13.04
N GLN A 203 8.57 2.56 12.52
CA GLN A 203 10.00 2.58 12.83
C GLN A 203 10.55 4.00 12.86
N LYS A 204 11.56 4.23 13.70
CA LYS A 204 12.43 5.41 13.65
C LYS A 204 13.81 4.96 13.19
N ILE A 205 14.27 5.48 12.05
CA ILE A 205 15.54 5.09 11.41
C ILE A 205 16.30 6.37 11.07
N SER A 206 17.56 6.48 11.51
CA SER A 206 18.40 7.66 11.27
C SER A 206 17.73 8.98 11.66
N GLY A 207 16.98 8.98 12.77
CA GLY A 207 16.23 10.14 13.26
C GLY A 207 14.89 10.42 12.55
N ILE A 208 14.56 9.69 11.48
CA ILE A 208 13.36 9.88 10.67
C ILE A 208 12.26 8.91 11.14
N ASN A 209 11.05 9.43 11.34
CA ASN A 209 9.88 8.62 11.72
C ASN A 209 9.17 8.10 10.46
N PHE A 210 9.26 6.79 10.24
CA PHE A 210 8.55 6.08 9.17
C PHE A 210 7.26 5.48 9.72
N ILE A 211 6.11 5.95 9.22
CA ILE A 211 4.80 5.51 9.71
C ILE A 211 4.40 4.12 9.19
N ALA A 212 5.07 3.66 8.14
CA ALA A 212 5.00 2.33 7.56
C ALA A 212 6.31 2.06 6.79
N PRO A 213 6.68 0.79 6.54
CA PRO A 213 7.97 0.43 5.96
C PRO A 213 7.98 0.50 4.42
N ILE A 214 6.84 0.75 3.78
CA ILE A 214 6.70 0.76 2.33
C ILE A 214 6.69 2.20 1.80
N GLY A 215 7.59 2.48 0.88
CA GLY A 215 7.73 3.78 0.24
C GLY A 215 7.69 3.73 -1.28
N LEU A 216 7.36 4.88 -1.88
CA LEU A 216 7.47 5.04 -3.33
C LEU A 216 8.95 5.17 -3.73
N ALA A 217 9.39 4.33 -4.66
CA ALA A 217 10.74 4.43 -5.22
C ALA A 217 10.89 5.64 -6.15
N ALA A 218 12.09 6.23 -6.23
CA ALA A 218 12.38 7.24 -7.23
C ALA A 218 12.25 6.68 -8.67
N GLY A 219 11.79 7.53 -9.59
CA GLY A 219 11.57 7.25 -11.02
C GLY A 219 10.08 7.26 -11.41
N PHE A 220 9.17 7.17 -10.43
CA PHE A 220 7.73 7.31 -10.64
C PHE A 220 7.31 8.78 -10.59
N ASP A 221 7.50 9.46 -9.46
CA ASP A 221 7.17 10.88 -9.30
C ASP A 221 8.39 11.78 -9.53
N TYR A 222 8.85 11.85 -10.77
CA TYR A 222 10.08 12.56 -11.12
C TYR A 222 9.95 14.10 -11.11
N ASN A 223 8.72 14.64 -11.06
CA ASN A 223 8.44 16.08 -10.99
C ASN A 223 7.71 16.49 -9.69
N ALA A 224 7.75 15.63 -8.67
CA ALA A 224 7.20 15.88 -7.34
C ALA A 224 5.72 16.36 -7.36
N LYS A 225 4.89 15.66 -8.13
CA LYS A 225 3.47 15.91 -8.34
C LYS A 225 2.57 15.19 -7.33
N LEU A 226 3.03 14.09 -6.74
CA LEU A 226 2.23 13.21 -5.90
C LEU A 226 2.49 13.39 -4.39
N THR A 227 3.38 14.32 -4.02
CA THR A 227 3.85 14.50 -2.62
C THR A 227 2.75 14.77 -1.61
N GLN A 228 1.60 15.26 -2.06
CA GLN A 228 0.44 15.63 -1.24
C GLN A 228 -0.66 14.56 -1.19
N VAL A 229 -0.54 13.44 -1.92
CA VAL A 229 -1.57 12.39 -1.98
C VAL A 229 -1.10 11.01 -1.54
N LEU A 230 0.20 10.67 -1.68
CA LEU A 230 0.68 9.30 -1.49
C LEU A 230 0.45 8.73 -0.08
N TYR A 231 0.48 9.56 0.97
CA TYR A 231 0.13 9.12 2.32
C TYR A 231 -1.28 8.52 2.41
N SER A 232 -2.20 8.99 1.56
CA SER A 232 -3.60 8.55 1.51
C SER A 232 -3.74 7.14 0.94
N LEU A 233 -2.71 6.65 0.24
CA LEU A 233 -2.64 5.29 -0.32
C LEU A 233 -1.92 4.30 0.62
N GLY A 234 -1.54 4.74 1.84
CA GLY A 234 -0.84 3.92 2.82
C GLY A 234 0.69 3.93 2.72
N PHE A 235 1.29 4.74 1.83
CA PHE A 235 2.74 4.88 1.79
C PHE A 235 3.27 5.46 3.11
N GLY A 236 4.32 4.85 3.65
CA GLY A 236 4.98 5.31 4.86
C GLY A 236 6.07 6.35 4.62
N PHE A 237 6.58 6.44 3.39
CA PHE A 237 7.50 7.47 2.91
C PHE A 237 7.46 7.54 1.38
N GLN A 238 8.13 8.54 0.80
CA GLN A 238 8.16 8.72 -0.66
C GLN A 238 9.51 9.27 -1.10
N THR A 239 9.94 8.95 -2.32
CA THR A 239 11.13 9.55 -2.94
C THR A 239 10.77 10.16 -4.28
N VAL A 240 10.99 11.47 -4.44
CA VAL A 240 10.80 12.17 -5.72
C VAL A 240 12.07 12.12 -6.56
N GLY A 241 11.93 12.32 -7.87
CA GLY A 241 13.05 12.31 -8.82
C GLY A 241 13.23 10.96 -9.52
N THR A 242 14.43 10.62 -10.00
CA THR A 242 15.69 11.34 -9.80
C THR A 242 15.71 12.71 -10.49
N ILE A 243 16.05 13.74 -9.73
CA ILE A 243 16.17 15.14 -10.14
C ILE A 243 17.63 15.42 -10.43
N THR A 244 17.86 16.19 -11.49
CA THR A 244 19.20 16.59 -11.91
C THR A 244 19.34 18.09 -11.81
N ASN A 245 20.58 18.59 -11.83
CA ASN A 245 20.84 20.02 -11.80
C ASN A 245 20.20 20.73 -13.01
N MET A 246 20.37 20.18 -14.21
CA MET A 246 19.72 20.66 -15.44
C MET A 246 18.46 19.86 -15.75
N SER A 247 17.46 20.47 -16.37
CA SER A 247 16.25 19.75 -16.82
C SER A 247 16.56 18.79 -17.97
N TYR A 248 15.82 17.69 -18.06
CA TYR A 248 15.93 16.76 -19.18
C TYR A 248 14.58 16.21 -19.60
N GLY A 249 14.29 16.24 -20.91
CA GLY A 249 13.03 15.79 -21.49
C GLY A 249 12.83 14.27 -21.48
N GLY A 250 13.88 13.51 -21.17
CA GLY A 250 13.92 12.05 -21.24
C GLY A 250 14.40 11.55 -22.59
N ASN A 251 14.86 10.30 -22.64
CA ASN A 251 15.38 9.67 -23.85
C ASN A 251 14.30 9.59 -24.97
N PRO A 252 14.70 9.34 -26.23
CA PRO A 252 13.75 9.05 -27.30
C PRO A 252 12.79 7.90 -26.94
N LYS A 253 11.55 8.00 -27.44
CA LYS A 253 10.52 6.97 -27.23
C LYS A 253 10.91 5.65 -27.92
N PRO A 254 10.45 4.49 -27.43
CA PRO A 254 9.59 4.31 -26.25
C PRO A 254 10.38 4.45 -24.92
N ARG A 255 9.85 5.23 -23.98
CA ARG A 255 10.44 5.44 -22.65
C ARG A 255 9.91 4.47 -21.59
N LEU A 256 8.76 3.87 -21.84
CA LEU A 256 8.11 2.89 -20.99
C LEU A 256 7.50 1.78 -21.85
N GLY A 257 7.58 0.55 -21.36
CA GLY A 257 6.95 -0.62 -21.95
C GLY A 257 6.40 -1.54 -20.87
N ARG A 258 5.36 -2.32 -21.20
CA ARG A 258 4.82 -3.34 -20.28
C ARG A 258 5.19 -4.73 -20.77
N LEU A 259 5.61 -5.58 -19.83
CA LEU A 259 5.88 -7.00 -20.04
C LEU A 259 4.96 -7.80 -19.09
N PRO A 260 3.67 -7.98 -19.43
CA PRO A 260 2.70 -8.56 -18.52
C PRO A 260 3.02 -9.98 -18.05
N LYS A 261 3.48 -10.87 -18.93
CA LYS A 261 3.84 -12.25 -18.58
C LYS A 261 5.03 -12.28 -17.64
N SER A 262 6.01 -11.42 -17.90
CA SER A 262 7.20 -11.26 -17.07
C SER A 262 6.94 -10.50 -15.75
N ARG A 263 5.72 -9.96 -15.54
CA ARG A 263 5.39 -9.05 -14.43
C ARG A 263 6.42 -7.92 -14.28
N SER A 264 6.73 -7.28 -15.41
CA SER A 264 7.83 -6.34 -15.57
C SER A 264 7.41 -5.11 -16.37
N LEU A 265 8.21 -4.05 -16.25
CA LEU A 265 8.15 -2.88 -17.14
C LEU A 265 9.53 -2.66 -17.74
N MET A 266 9.57 -2.31 -19.03
CA MET A 266 10.75 -1.72 -19.67
C MET A 266 10.77 -0.22 -19.36
N VAL A 267 11.94 0.32 -19.01
CA VAL A 267 12.15 1.72 -18.67
C VAL A 267 13.37 2.26 -19.40
N ASN A 268 13.18 3.37 -20.12
CA ASN A 268 14.19 4.12 -20.88
C ASN A 268 14.01 5.64 -20.67
N LYS A 269 13.85 6.12 -19.42
CA LYS A 269 13.57 7.54 -19.15
C LYS A 269 14.82 8.44 -19.08
N GLY A 270 15.98 7.91 -18.72
CA GLY A 270 17.23 8.67 -18.58
C GLY A 270 17.14 9.91 -17.69
N PHE A 271 16.56 9.80 -16.48
CA PHE A 271 16.34 10.95 -15.57
C PHE A 271 15.53 12.11 -16.17
N LYS A 272 14.43 11.81 -16.88
CA LYS A 272 13.42 12.82 -17.25
C LYS A 272 12.96 13.63 -16.02
N ASN A 273 13.18 14.95 -16.00
CA ASN A 273 12.76 15.85 -14.91
C ASN A 273 12.82 17.34 -15.32
N LEU A 274 12.19 18.22 -14.53
CA LEU A 274 12.13 19.68 -14.77
C LEU A 274 13.35 20.48 -14.27
N GLY A 275 14.38 19.83 -13.73
CA GLY A 275 15.56 20.46 -13.15
C GLY A 275 15.37 20.86 -11.69
N VAL A 276 16.50 21.02 -10.99
CA VAL A 276 16.51 21.30 -9.55
C VAL A 276 15.89 22.66 -9.20
N GLU A 277 16.10 23.69 -10.02
CA GLU A 277 15.58 25.04 -9.76
C GLU A 277 14.05 25.03 -9.63
N LYS A 278 13.35 24.55 -10.67
CA LYS A 278 11.87 24.49 -10.68
C LYS A 278 11.31 23.59 -9.58
N ILE A 279 11.93 22.43 -9.35
CA ILE A 279 11.39 21.45 -8.39
C ILE A 279 11.68 21.88 -6.94
N SER A 280 12.85 22.46 -6.65
CA SER A 280 13.19 22.95 -5.32
C SER A 280 12.28 24.12 -4.89
N GLN A 281 12.01 25.06 -5.80
CA GLN A 281 11.07 26.15 -5.56
C GLN A 281 9.68 25.61 -5.20
N LYS A 282 9.15 24.67 -6.00
CA LYS A 282 7.86 24.02 -5.72
C LYS A 282 7.86 23.33 -4.35
N LEU A 283 8.91 22.57 -4.02
CA LEU A 283 8.95 21.77 -2.79
C LEU A 283 9.23 22.59 -1.53
N SER A 284 9.84 23.77 -1.65
CA SER A 284 10.09 24.68 -0.52
C SER A 284 8.80 25.20 0.11
N GLN A 285 7.72 25.27 -0.67
CA GLN A 285 6.43 25.82 -0.28
C GLN A 285 5.48 24.78 0.35
N LEU A 286 5.89 23.50 0.40
CA LEU A 286 5.03 22.40 0.80
C LEU A 286 5.44 21.79 2.14
N ASN A 287 4.45 21.25 2.85
CA ASN A 287 4.63 20.39 4.01
C ASN A 287 4.20 18.96 3.66
N TYR A 288 4.75 17.97 4.36
CA TYR A 288 4.55 16.56 4.02
C TYR A 288 4.05 15.77 5.23
N LYS A 289 3.03 14.93 5.04
CA LYS A 289 2.49 14.04 6.09
C LYS A 289 3.33 12.79 6.32
N ILE A 290 4.20 12.45 5.37
CA ILE A 290 5.13 11.32 5.42
C ILE A 290 6.52 11.81 4.99
N PRO A 291 7.61 11.14 5.43
CA PRO A 291 8.96 11.51 5.05
C PRO A 291 9.13 11.63 3.53
N LEU A 292 9.68 12.76 3.10
CA LEU A 292 10.03 13.02 1.71
C LEU A 292 11.54 12.81 1.51
N GLY A 293 11.90 11.92 0.61
CA GLY A 293 13.23 11.78 0.03
C GLY A 293 13.34 12.54 -1.29
N ILE A 294 14.51 13.10 -1.55
CA ILE A 294 14.86 13.70 -2.85
C ILE A 294 15.96 12.87 -3.48
N SER A 295 15.65 12.19 -4.60
CA SER A 295 16.64 11.47 -5.39
C SER A 295 17.36 12.46 -6.30
N ILE A 296 18.68 12.56 -6.16
CA ILE A 296 19.58 13.41 -6.95
C ILE A 296 20.46 12.51 -7.82
N GLY A 297 20.71 12.93 -9.05
CA GLY A 297 21.64 12.27 -9.96
C GLY A 297 22.35 13.29 -10.84
N MET A 298 23.36 12.81 -11.56
CA MET A 298 24.06 13.59 -12.59
C MET A 298 23.10 13.95 -13.73
N SER A 299 23.19 15.18 -14.23
CA SER A 299 22.41 15.62 -15.40
C SER A 299 22.69 14.74 -16.61
N ASN A 300 21.63 14.34 -17.31
CA ASN A 300 21.73 13.46 -18.48
C ASN A 300 21.84 14.31 -19.76
N ASN A 301 23.04 14.83 -20.03
CA ASN A 301 23.34 15.60 -21.23
C ASN A 301 24.79 15.39 -21.68
N GLU A 302 25.10 15.86 -22.89
CA GLU A 302 26.44 15.77 -23.51
C GLU A 302 27.43 16.83 -23.00
N LEU A 303 26.96 17.81 -22.20
CA LEU A 303 27.81 18.88 -21.66
C LEU A 303 28.73 18.37 -20.55
N ILE A 304 28.35 17.30 -19.86
CA ILE A 304 29.20 16.67 -18.85
C ILE A 304 30.16 15.72 -19.55
N LYS A 305 31.45 16.02 -19.56
CA LYS A 305 32.47 15.26 -20.31
C LYS A 305 33.37 14.41 -19.42
N ASN A 306 33.46 14.74 -18.13
CA ASN A 306 34.37 14.07 -17.19
C ASN A 306 33.80 14.01 -15.77
N THR A 307 34.47 13.23 -14.91
CA THR A 307 34.06 13.01 -13.52
C THR A 307 33.99 14.32 -12.70
N ASN A 308 34.90 15.27 -12.91
CA ASN A 308 34.91 16.53 -12.15
C ASN A 308 33.68 17.39 -12.45
N GLU A 309 33.29 17.49 -13.73
CA GLU A 309 32.05 18.17 -14.14
C GLU A 309 30.81 17.47 -13.59
N ALA A 310 30.77 16.14 -13.61
CA ALA A 310 29.67 15.37 -13.03
C ALA A 310 29.54 15.57 -11.51
N ILE A 311 30.66 15.63 -10.80
CA ILE A 311 30.70 15.95 -9.37
C ILE A 311 30.16 17.36 -9.15
N LYS A 312 30.68 18.36 -9.88
CA LYS A 312 30.24 19.76 -9.76
C LYS A 312 28.73 19.90 -10.02
N ASP A 313 28.22 19.24 -11.06
CA ASP A 313 26.80 19.20 -11.40
C ASP A 313 25.94 18.63 -10.26
N THR A 314 26.34 17.47 -9.74
CA THR A 314 25.64 16.80 -8.63
C THR A 314 25.67 17.65 -7.36
N ILE A 315 26.81 18.25 -7.03
CA ILE A 315 27.00 19.11 -5.86
C ILE A 315 26.13 20.37 -5.95
N ASN A 316 26.01 20.97 -7.14
CA ASN A 316 25.13 22.12 -7.35
C ASN A 316 23.67 21.80 -7.06
N ALA A 317 23.18 20.62 -7.46
CA ALA A 317 21.82 20.19 -7.12
C ALA A 317 21.60 20.11 -5.60
N PHE A 318 22.55 19.55 -4.84
CA PHE A 318 22.48 19.55 -3.37
C PHE A 318 22.44 20.97 -2.79
N LYS A 319 23.32 21.86 -3.26
CA LYS A 319 23.37 23.26 -2.80
C LYS A 319 22.05 23.99 -3.04
N ILE A 320 21.43 23.80 -4.20
CA ILE A 320 20.17 24.46 -4.55
C ILE A 320 19.03 23.96 -3.63
N PHE A 321 18.93 22.65 -3.39
CA PHE A 321 17.92 22.13 -2.46
C PHE A 321 18.12 22.61 -1.01
N GLU A 322 19.36 22.64 -0.52
CA GLU A 322 19.65 23.16 0.83
C GLU A 322 19.36 24.67 0.92
N LYS A 323 19.74 25.46 -0.10
CA LYS A 323 19.44 26.90 -0.18
C LYS A 323 17.95 27.19 -0.21
N ALA A 324 17.19 26.39 -0.97
CA ALA A 324 15.73 26.48 -1.03
C ALA A 324 15.04 26.01 0.27
N LYS A 325 15.80 25.50 1.26
CA LYS A 325 15.30 25.05 2.57
C LYS A 325 14.14 24.05 2.43
N VAL A 326 14.22 23.15 1.43
CA VAL A 326 13.19 22.14 1.25
C VAL A 326 13.10 21.25 2.49
N LYS A 327 11.86 20.99 2.94
CA LYS A 327 11.56 20.18 4.13
C LYS A 327 11.64 18.68 3.87
N ASN A 328 12.62 18.23 3.09
CA ASN A 328 12.88 16.81 2.87
C ASN A 328 13.54 16.19 4.10
N SER A 329 13.24 14.91 4.34
CA SER A 329 13.76 14.14 5.46
C SER A 329 15.11 13.50 5.16
N TYR A 330 15.38 13.18 3.89
CA TYR A 330 16.63 12.59 3.43
C TYR A 330 16.89 12.91 1.95
N TYR A 331 18.11 12.64 1.52
CA TYR A 331 18.50 12.56 0.11
C TYR A 331 18.75 11.11 -0.29
N GLU A 332 18.38 10.79 -1.51
CA GLU A 332 18.83 9.60 -2.23
C GLU A 332 19.83 10.08 -3.29
N LEU A 333 21.03 9.52 -3.35
CA LEU A 333 21.98 9.76 -4.43
C LEU A 333 21.97 8.57 -5.38
N ASN A 334 21.50 8.78 -6.59
CA ASN A 334 21.33 7.72 -7.58
C ASN A 334 22.52 7.64 -8.53
N ILE A 335 23.38 6.64 -8.28
CA ILE A 335 24.58 6.35 -9.08
C ILE A 335 24.38 5.19 -10.06
N SER A 336 23.16 4.65 -10.17
CA SER A 336 22.91 3.33 -10.76
C SER A 336 21.97 3.32 -11.96
N CYS A 337 21.60 4.50 -12.49
CA CYS A 337 20.73 4.58 -13.65
C CYS A 337 21.43 4.05 -14.90
N PRO A 338 20.88 3.03 -15.57
CA PRO A 338 21.52 2.46 -16.75
C PRO A 338 21.14 3.15 -18.06
N ASN A 339 20.26 4.15 -18.01
CA ASN A 339 19.67 4.80 -19.18
C ASN A 339 20.23 6.21 -19.43
N LEU A 340 21.37 6.55 -18.82
CA LEU A 340 22.06 7.81 -19.11
C LEU A 340 22.70 7.71 -20.50
N ILE A 341 22.60 8.79 -21.28
CA ILE A 341 23.24 8.91 -22.59
C ILE A 341 24.75 9.07 -22.40
N ASN A 342 25.13 9.81 -21.36
CA ASN A 342 26.52 9.97 -20.99
C ASN A 342 27.09 8.69 -20.38
N THR A 343 28.07 8.12 -21.07
CA THR A 343 28.83 6.94 -20.64
C THR A 343 30.27 7.26 -20.25
N ALA A 344 30.70 8.52 -20.38
CA ALA A 344 32.05 8.97 -20.05
C ALA A 344 32.32 8.95 -18.52
N VAL A 345 31.26 8.98 -17.71
CA VAL A 345 31.35 8.97 -16.25
C VAL A 345 30.75 7.70 -15.68
N ASP A 346 31.58 6.94 -14.97
CA ASP A 346 31.16 5.73 -14.27
C ASP A 346 31.42 5.83 -12.77
N PHE A 347 30.35 6.07 -12.01
CA PHE A 347 30.38 6.10 -10.54
C PHE A 347 30.38 4.71 -9.89
N ASN A 348 30.45 3.62 -10.68
CA ASN A 348 30.72 2.29 -10.14
C ASN A 348 32.22 2.09 -9.83
N LYS A 349 33.09 2.95 -10.35
CA LYS A 349 34.53 2.94 -10.04
C LYS A 349 34.79 3.53 -8.64
N PRO A 350 35.46 2.78 -7.73
CA PRO A 350 35.74 3.22 -6.36
C PRO A 350 36.40 4.61 -6.26
N GLU A 351 37.26 4.96 -7.20
CA GLU A 351 37.99 6.24 -7.22
C GLU A 351 37.03 7.41 -7.50
N ASN A 352 36.21 7.27 -8.54
CA ASN A 352 35.22 8.28 -8.96
C ASN A 352 34.18 8.52 -7.86
N ILE A 353 33.67 7.44 -7.26
CA ILE A 353 32.66 7.56 -6.20
C ILE A 353 33.25 8.14 -4.91
N ASN A 354 34.52 7.84 -4.60
CA ASN A 354 35.22 8.41 -3.46
C ASN A 354 35.36 9.93 -3.61
N GLN A 355 35.75 10.43 -4.79
CA GLN A 355 35.83 11.88 -5.06
C GLN A 355 34.47 12.58 -4.92
N LEU A 356 33.38 11.94 -5.40
CA LEU A 356 32.02 12.45 -5.24
C LEU A 356 31.64 12.56 -3.76
N PHE A 357 31.90 11.51 -2.96
CA PHE A 357 31.56 11.51 -1.54
C PHE A 357 32.40 12.50 -0.72
N GLN A 358 33.69 12.66 -1.03
CA GLN A 358 34.51 13.72 -0.41
C GLN A 358 33.91 15.11 -0.67
N SER A 359 33.46 15.36 -1.90
CA SER A 359 32.84 16.63 -2.26
C SER A 359 31.51 16.85 -1.54
N ILE A 360 30.70 15.80 -1.37
CA ILE A 360 29.44 15.86 -0.62
C ILE A 360 29.68 16.08 0.87
N ASP A 361 30.67 15.42 1.48
CA ASP A 361 30.98 15.58 2.90
C ASP A 361 31.43 17.02 3.25
N ARG A 362 32.09 17.69 2.30
CA ARG A 362 32.46 19.12 2.43
C ARG A 362 31.25 20.06 2.46
N LEU A 363 30.08 19.64 1.96
CA LEU A 363 28.85 20.45 2.05
C LEU A 363 28.25 20.49 3.46
N LYS A 364 28.70 19.61 4.37
CA LYS A 364 28.23 19.54 5.76
C LYS A 364 26.70 19.48 5.89
N ILE A 365 26.05 18.77 4.96
CA ILE A 365 24.61 18.55 4.96
C ILE A 365 24.21 17.76 6.21
N LYS A 366 23.23 18.26 6.95
CA LYS A 366 22.72 17.61 8.17
C LYS A 366 21.74 16.46 7.87
N LYS A 367 21.09 16.50 6.71
CA LYS A 367 20.10 15.50 6.29
C LYS A 367 20.78 14.19 5.92
N THR A 368 20.13 13.08 6.26
CA THR A 368 20.59 11.73 5.92
C THR A 368 20.72 11.53 4.41
N ILE A 369 21.79 10.87 3.96
CA ILE A 369 21.98 10.47 2.56
C ILE A 369 21.94 8.94 2.44
N PHE A 370 21.16 8.43 1.49
CA PHE A 370 21.15 7.03 1.05
C PHE A 370 21.68 6.91 -0.38
N ILE A 371 22.43 5.85 -0.69
CA ILE A 371 22.97 5.63 -2.04
C ILE A 371 22.14 4.58 -2.76
N LYS A 372 21.62 4.90 -3.95
CA LYS A 372 20.88 3.92 -4.76
C LYS A 372 21.81 3.14 -5.66
N MET A 373 21.95 1.86 -5.33
CA MET A 373 22.95 0.93 -5.86
C MET A 373 22.46 0.18 -7.10
N PRO A 374 23.36 -0.16 -8.04
CA PRO A 374 23.03 -1.03 -9.18
C PRO A 374 22.86 -2.48 -8.72
N ILE A 375 22.12 -3.26 -9.51
CA ILE A 375 21.99 -4.72 -9.31
C ILE A 375 22.66 -5.53 -10.42
N SER A 376 23.18 -4.87 -11.45
CA SER A 376 23.77 -5.49 -12.64
C SER A 376 25.30 -5.63 -12.59
N ILE A 377 25.92 -5.33 -11.45
CA ILE A 377 27.37 -5.47 -11.24
C ILE A 377 27.68 -6.74 -10.46
N SER A 378 28.93 -7.21 -10.50
CA SER A 378 29.38 -8.39 -9.75
C SER A 378 29.33 -8.19 -8.24
N ASN A 379 29.33 -9.28 -7.46
CA ASN A 379 29.40 -9.21 -6.00
C ASN A 379 30.67 -8.52 -5.51
N LYS A 380 31.80 -8.71 -6.22
CA LYS A 380 33.09 -8.08 -5.90
C LYS A 380 33.01 -6.56 -6.05
N GLU A 381 32.51 -6.08 -7.18
CA GLU A 381 32.33 -4.64 -7.44
C GLU A 381 31.34 -4.02 -6.44
N PHE A 382 30.23 -4.70 -6.19
CA PHE A 382 29.21 -4.24 -5.24
C PHE A 382 29.79 -4.08 -3.82
N VAL A 383 30.56 -5.06 -3.34
CA VAL A 383 31.23 -4.99 -2.03
C VAL A 383 32.30 -3.89 -2.00
N SER A 384 33.02 -3.67 -3.10
CA SER A 384 34.00 -2.58 -3.21
C SER A 384 33.32 -1.21 -3.04
N LEU A 385 32.16 -1.00 -3.69
CA LEU A 385 31.37 0.21 -3.49
C LEU A 385 30.89 0.36 -2.04
N LEU A 386 30.39 -0.72 -1.42
CA LEU A 386 29.98 -0.68 -0.01
C LEU A 386 31.14 -0.31 0.92
N ASN A 387 32.35 -0.81 0.64
CA ASN A 387 33.54 -0.45 1.41
C ASN A 387 33.78 1.06 1.37
N VAL A 388 33.76 1.68 0.18
CA VAL A 388 33.90 3.14 0.05
C VAL A 388 32.77 3.88 0.77
N ILE A 389 31.51 3.47 0.55
CA ILE A 389 30.33 4.08 1.17
C ILE A 389 30.42 4.07 2.70
N SER A 390 30.86 2.96 3.29
CA SER A 390 30.88 2.76 4.75
C SER A 390 31.76 3.78 5.49
N LYS A 391 32.80 4.30 4.82
CA LYS A 391 33.76 5.29 5.37
C LYS A 391 33.13 6.65 5.66
N TYR A 392 32.03 7.02 4.99
CA TYR A 392 31.43 8.35 5.08
C TYR A 392 30.22 8.38 6.02
N LYS A 393 30.39 8.95 7.23
CA LYS A 393 29.34 8.96 8.29
C LYS A 393 28.04 9.66 7.88
N ILE A 394 28.09 10.60 6.94
CA ILE A 394 26.91 11.30 6.39
C ILE A 394 26.00 10.33 5.59
N ILE A 395 26.59 9.30 4.99
CA ILE A 395 25.85 8.26 4.29
C ILE A 395 25.39 7.22 5.30
N LYS A 396 24.08 7.10 5.48
CA LYS A 396 23.48 6.22 6.49
C LYS A 396 23.05 4.86 5.96
N GLY A 397 23.02 4.68 4.65
CA GLY A 397 22.52 3.43 4.08
C GLY A 397 22.52 3.37 2.57
N VAL A 398 22.06 2.25 2.06
CA VAL A 398 22.00 1.93 0.65
C VAL A 398 20.60 1.46 0.26
N ILE A 399 20.16 1.87 -0.92
CA ILE A 399 18.94 1.39 -1.55
C ILE A 399 19.37 0.37 -2.61
N ILE A 400 19.05 -0.89 -2.38
CA ILE A 400 19.50 -2.01 -3.21
C ILE A 400 18.37 -2.39 -4.15
N GLY A 401 18.51 -1.99 -5.41
CA GLY A 401 17.53 -2.22 -6.45
C GLY A 401 17.42 -1.05 -7.42
N ASN A 402 17.90 -1.27 -8.64
CA ASN A 402 17.55 -0.48 -9.81
C ASN A 402 17.11 -1.43 -10.94
N LEU A 403 17.16 -1.00 -12.19
CA LEU A 403 16.72 -1.82 -13.31
C LEU A 403 17.63 -3.05 -13.54
N PHE A 404 17.00 -4.13 -13.98
CA PHE A 404 17.61 -5.39 -14.39
C PHE A 404 18.03 -5.32 -15.86
N LYS A 405 19.32 -5.58 -16.15
CA LYS A 405 19.90 -5.38 -17.48
C LYS A 405 19.87 -6.60 -18.40
N ASP A 406 19.90 -7.80 -17.83
CA ASP A 406 20.05 -9.03 -18.61
C ASP A 406 18.78 -9.32 -19.43
N ARG A 407 18.88 -9.09 -20.75
CA ARG A 407 17.80 -9.30 -21.72
C ARG A 407 17.57 -10.78 -22.04
N ASN A 408 18.54 -11.64 -21.77
CA ASN A 408 18.52 -13.06 -22.13
C ASN A 408 18.06 -13.95 -20.97
N SER A 409 17.88 -13.37 -19.78
CA SER A 409 17.41 -14.05 -18.58
C SER A 409 16.10 -14.82 -18.81
N LEU A 410 16.03 -16.03 -18.26
CA LEU A 410 14.80 -16.84 -18.24
C LEU A 410 13.69 -16.23 -17.36
N LEU A 411 14.01 -15.20 -16.56
CA LEU A 411 13.03 -14.44 -15.78
C LEU A 411 12.16 -13.52 -16.66
N LEU A 412 12.51 -13.38 -17.94
CA LEU A 412 11.81 -12.53 -18.90
C LEU A 412 11.27 -13.38 -20.06
N ASP A 413 10.02 -13.11 -20.47
CA ASP A 413 9.47 -13.67 -21.70
C ASP A 413 10.20 -13.06 -22.90
N ARG A 414 10.89 -13.92 -23.67
CA ARG A 414 11.70 -13.50 -24.82
C ARG A 414 10.89 -12.77 -25.89
N ARG A 415 9.60 -13.10 -26.06
CA ARG A 415 8.73 -12.44 -27.05
C ARG A 415 8.36 -11.03 -26.59
N GLU A 416 8.14 -10.84 -25.29
CA GLU A 416 7.92 -9.51 -24.70
C GLU A 416 9.16 -8.62 -24.79
N VAL A 417 10.35 -9.16 -24.49
CA VAL A 417 11.62 -8.43 -24.56
C VAL A 417 11.93 -7.95 -25.98
N LYS A 418 11.71 -8.79 -26.99
CA LYS A 418 11.96 -8.49 -28.42
C LYS A 418 11.18 -7.27 -28.94
N LYS A 419 10.06 -6.90 -28.30
CA LYS A 419 9.26 -5.71 -28.68
C LYS A 419 9.98 -4.39 -28.41
N PHE A 420 11.00 -4.40 -27.56
CA PHE A 420 11.75 -3.21 -27.18
C PHE A 420 13.21 -3.40 -27.60
N LYS A 421 13.81 -2.40 -28.24
CA LYS A 421 15.25 -2.40 -28.59
C LYS A 421 16.10 -1.63 -27.57
N VAL A 422 15.45 -0.87 -26.70
CA VAL A 422 16.07 0.04 -25.73
C VAL A 422 15.52 -0.20 -24.33
N GLY A 423 16.18 0.39 -23.34
CA GLY A 423 15.77 0.35 -21.94
C GLY A 423 16.02 -0.99 -21.26
N TYR A 424 15.74 -0.98 -19.96
CA TYR A 424 15.99 -2.09 -19.05
C TYR A 424 14.77 -2.36 -18.16
N PHE A 425 14.79 -3.46 -17.41
CA PHE A 425 13.57 -4.04 -16.83
C PHE A 425 13.42 -3.77 -15.34
N SER A 426 12.17 -3.69 -14.87
CA SER A 426 11.81 -3.58 -13.46
C SER A 426 10.89 -4.73 -13.04
N GLY A 427 10.38 -4.73 -11.81
CA GLY A 427 9.39 -5.72 -11.38
C GLY A 427 10.00 -7.05 -10.98
N LYS A 428 9.29 -8.16 -11.23
CA LYS A 428 9.65 -9.48 -10.70
C LYS A 428 11.06 -9.98 -11.08
N PRO A 429 11.59 -9.74 -12.29
CA PRO A 429 12.96 -10.15 -12.65
C PRO A 429 14.05 -9.56 -11.75
N CYS A 430 13.79 -8.42 -11.10
CA CYS A 430 14.74 -7.81 -10.16
C CYS A 430 14.81 -8.55 -8.80
N ALA A 431 13.80 -9.34 -8.43
CA ALA A 431 13.68 -9.89 -7.08
C ALA A 431 14.87 -10.77 -6.68
N PRO A 432 15.30 -11.79 -7.47
CA PRO A 432 16.37 -12.70 -7.04
C PRO A 432 17.67 -11.95 -6.77
N ARG A 433 18.11 -11.14 -7.73
CA ARG A 433 19.37 -10.39 -7.63
C ARG A 433 19.34 -9.32 -6.55
N SER A 434 18.22 -8.61 -6.39
CA SER A 434 18.10 -7.62 -5.31
C SER A 434 18.08 -8.29 -3.93
N ASN A 435 17.42 -9.43 -3.76
CA ASN A 435 17.39 -10.20 -2.52
C ASN A 435 18.80 -10.70 -2.13
N GLU A 436 19.54 -11.25 -3.08
CA GLU A 436 20.93 -11.67 -2.89
C GLU A 436 21.81 -10.50 -2.40
N LEU A 437 21.73 -9.34 -3.07
CA LEU A 437 22.52 -8.16 -2.72
C LEU A 437 22.08 -7.53 -1.38
N ILE A 438 20.80 -7.58 -1.03
CA ILE A 438 20.30 -7.17 0.30
C ILE A 438 20.95 -8.03 1.38
N LYS A 439 20.93 -9.35 1.20
CA LYS A 439 21.56 -10.31 2.12
C LYS A 439 23.06 -10.02 2.27
N LEU A 440 23.76 -9.85 1.14
CA LEU A 440 25.19 -9.58 1.10
C LEU A 440 25.56 -8.25 1.80
N ALA A 441 24.82 -7.18 1.53
CA ALA A 441 25.06 -5.88 2.13
C ALA A 441 24.81 -5.91 3.65
N TYR A 442 23.72 -6.54 4.08
CA TYR A 442 23.40 -6.67 5.49
C TYR A 442 24.44 -7.51 6.24
N LYS A 443 24.83 -8.67 5.69
CA LYS A 443 25.85 -9.53 6.32
C LYS A 443 27.20 -8.83 6.51
N LYS A 444 27.62 -8.00 5.54
CA LYS A 444 28.92 -7.31 5.61
C LYS A 444 28.89 -5.96 6.35
N TYR A 445 27.79 -5.21 6.25
CA TYR A 445 27.74 -3.82 6.72
C TYR A 445 26.46 -3.46 7.48
N GLY A 446 25.62 -4.42 7.88
CA GLY A 446 24.32 -4.17 8.53
C GLY A 446 24.40 -3.44 9.87
N SER A 447 25.55 -3.49 10.56
CA SER A 447 25.80 -2.70 11.78
C SER A 447 26.06 -1.22 11.50
N ARG A 448 26.43 -0.85 10.25
CA ARG A 448 26.84 0.50 9.85
C ARG A 448 25.87 1.15 8.86
N LEU A 449 25.32 0.37 7.94
CA LEU A 449 24.49 0.84 6.83
C LEU A 449 23.08 0.27 6.96
N ILE A 450 22.10 1.17 6.95
CA ILE A 450 20.70 0.80 6.75
C ILE A 450 20.53 0.28 5.33
N VAL A 451 19.88 -0.86 5.18
CA VAL A 451 19.53 -1.41 3.87
C VAL A 451 18.07 -1.10 3.56
N ILE A 452 17.82 -0.49 2.41
CA ILE A 452 16.48 -0.27 1.85
C ILE A 452 16.33 -1.19 0.63
N GLY A 453 15.36 -2.10 0.67
CA GLY A 453 15.14 -3.05 -0.42
C GLY A 453 14.29 -2.46 -1.54
N CYS A 454 14.68 -2.66 -2.79
CA CYS A 454 13.92 -2.21 -3.96
C CYS A 454 13.93 -3.30 -5.05
N GLY A 455 12.80 -3.47 -5.75
CA GLY A 455 12.67 -4.38 -6.89
C GLY A 455 11.91 -5.68 -6.59
N GLY A 456 10.89 -5.96 -7.40
CA GLY A 456 10.17 -7.25 -7.37
C GLY A 456 9.13 -7.47 -6.27
N VAL A 457 8.68 -6.40 -5.59
CA VAL A 457 7.68 -6.46 -4.50
C VAL A 457 6.26 -6.32 -5.06
N PHE A 458 5.43 -7.35 -4.88
CA PHE A 458 4.05 -7.46 -5.39
C PHE A 458 3.04 -7.91 -4.32
N ASN A 459 3.49 -8.25 -3.11
CA ASN A 459 2.67 -8.61 -1.96
C ASN A 459 3.49 -8.48 -0.65
N GLY A 460 2.85 -8.71 0.49
CA GLY A 460 3.46 -8.66 1.82
C GLY A 460 4.57 -9.69 2.01
N GLN A 461 4.43 -10.88 1.40
CA GLN A 461 5.46 -11.92 1.48
C GLN A 461 6.77 -11.48 0.81
N ASP A 462 6.72 -10.85 -0.36
CA ASP A 462 7.90 -10.32 -1.04
C ASP A 462 8.60 -9.24 -0.20
N ALA A 463 7.81 -8.37 0.44
CA ALA A 463 8.34 -7.33 1.32
C ALA A 463 8.97 -7.95 2.57
N TYR A 464 8.30 -8.93 3.17
CA TYR A 464 8.76 -9.61 4.37
C TYR A 464 10.04 -10.41 4.13
N GLU A 465 10.14 -11.10 2.99
CA GLU A 465 11.37 -11.77 2.59
C GLU A 465 12.56 -10.81 2.57
N LYS A 466 12.41 -9.65 1.91
CA LYS A 466 13.45 -8.62 1.90
C LYS A 466 13.81 -8.11 3.30
N ILE A 467 12.82 -7.96 4.17
CA ILE A 467 13.03 -7.57 5.57
C ILE A 467 13.86 -8.62 6.30
N LYS A 468 13.48 -9.90 6.21
CA LYS A 468 14.23 -11.02 6.82
C LYS A 468 15.64 -11.17 6.26
N LEU A 469 15.88 -10.76 5.01
CA LEU A 469 17.21 -10.71 4.42
C LEU A 469 18.05 -9.52 4.86
N GLY A 470 17.47 -8.51 5.52
CA GLY A 470 18.19 -7.39 6.13
C GLY A 470 17.68 -6.00 5.78
N ALA A 471 16.67 -5.87 4.91
CA ALA A 471 16.10 -4.57 4.61
C ALA A 471 15.31 -4.00 5.80
N SER A 472 15.55 -2.75 6.16
CA SER A 472 14.76 -2.04 7.18
C SER A 472 13.52 -1.36 6.58
N LEU A 473 13.62 -0.90 5.32
CA LEU A 473 12.55 -0.27 4.57
C LEU A 473 12.49 -0.86 3.17
N ILE A 474 11.34 -0.70 2.49
CA ILE A 474 11.10 -1.23 1.15
C ILE A 474 10.60 -0.11 0.23
N GLN A 475 11.16 -0.03 -0.97
CA GLN A 475 10.67 0.82 -2.05
C GLN A 475 10.04 -0.03 -3.16
N LEU A 476 8.91 0.43 -3.72
CA LEU A 476 8.25 -0.23 -4.85
C LEU A 476 7.66 0.74 -5.87
N ILE A 477 7.52 0.26 -7.10
CA ILE A 477 6.74 0.88 -8.18
C ILE A 477 5.95 -0.20 -8.90
N THR A 478 6.64 -1.17 -9.52
CA THR A 478 6.04 -2.08 -10.50
C THR A 478 4.90 -2.90 -9.94
N GLY A 479 4.99 -3.39 -8.70
CA GLY A 479 3.90 -4.11 -8.05
C GLY A 479 2.59 -3.32 -8.06
N MET A 480 2.63 -2.02 -7.76
CA MET A 480 1.45 -1.15 -7.74
C MET A 480 0.78 -1.04 -9.12
N ILE A 481 1.56 -1.09 -10.21
CA ILE A 481 1.04 -1.04 -11.58
C ILE A 481 0.28 -2.32 -11.96
N PHE A 482 0.67 -3.45 -11.37
CA PHE A 482 0.07 -4.76 -11.67
C PHE A 482 -1.06 -5.15 -10.71
N GLN A 483 -0.96 -4.71 -9.45
CA GLN A 483 -1.87 -5.08 -8.37
C GLN A 483 -2.90 -4.00 -8.08
N GLY A 484 -2.57 -2.73 -8.33
CA GLY A 484 -3.42 -1.57 -8.06
C GLY A 484 -2.89 -0.69 -6.92
N PRO A 485 -3.49 0.50 -6.73
CA PRO A 485 -3.04 1.48 -5.73
C PRO A 485 -3.22 1.00 -4.28
N GLN A 486 -4.14 0.06 -4.03
CA GLN A 486 -4.39 -0.51 -2.71
C GLN A 486 -3.28 -1.47 -2.23
N LEU A 487 -2.38 -1.89 -3.11
CA LEU A 487 -1.31 -2.84 -2.80
C LEU A 487 -0.49 -2.43 -1.58
N ILE A 488 -0.19 -1.14 -1.44
CA ILE A 488 0.67 -0.64 -0.37
C ILE A 488 0.07 -0.98 1.00
N SER A 489 -1.23 -0.76 1.15
CA SER A 489 -1.95 -1.07 2.38
C SER A 489 -2.20 -2.56 2.56
N GLN A 490 -2.32 -3.33 1.47
CA GLN A 490 -2.32 -4.79 1.54
C GLN A 490 -1.00 -5.28 2.13
N ILE A 491 0.13 -4.78 1.63
CA ILE A 491 1.47 -5.11 2.15
C ILE A 491 1.59 -4.70 3.63
N ASN A 492 1.18 -3.49 4.01
CA ASN A 492 1.28 -3.04 5.40
C ASN A 492 0.48 -3.93 6.36
N LEU A 493 -0.74 -4.32 5.97
CA LEU A 493 -1.58 -5.23 6.75
C LEU A 493 -0.97 -6.64 6.81
N GLU A 494 -0.56 -7.20 5.66
CA GLU A 494 0.05 -8.52 5.57
C GLU A 494 1.37 -8.60 6.36
N LEU A 495 2.17 -7.53 6.38
CA LEU A 495 3.38 -7.47 7.19
C LEU A 495 3.08 -7.57 8.68
N GLU A 496 2.05 -6.90 9.18
CA GLU A 496 1.65 -7.03 10.58
C GLU A 496 1.24 -8.47 10.90
N GLU A 497 0.45 -9.11 10.03
CA GLU A 497 0.01 -10.49 10.22
C GLU A 497 1.18 -11.49 10.17
N LEU A 498 2.14 -11.28 9.26
CA LEU A 498 3.35 -12.09 9.17
C LEU A 498 4.25 -11.92 10.40
N LEU A 499 4.38 -10.70 10.93
CA LEU A 499 5.11 -10.44 12.17
C LEU A 499 4.44 -11.11 13.36
N GLU A 500 3.12 -11.00 13.49
CA GLU A 500 2.36 -11.68 14.55
C GLU A 500 2.51 -13.20 14.46
N LYS A 501 2.47 -13.76 13.24
CA LYS A 501 2.65 -15.19 12.99
C LYS A 501 4.03 -15.69 13.43
N ASP A 502 5.07 -14.91 13.17
CA ASP A 502 6.44 -15.27 13.54
C ASP A 502 6.81 -14.83 14.99
N GLY A 503 5.83 -14.34 15.76
CA GLY A 503 6.01 -13.99 17.18
C GLY A 503 6.68 -12.64 17.44
N TYR A 504 6.81 -11.79 16.42
CA TYR A 504 7.47 -10.49 16.55
C TYR A 504 6.53 -9.38 17.04
N ASN A 505 7.02 -8.57 17.99
CA ASN A 505 6.29 -7.42 18.49
C ASN A 505 6.44 -6.21 17.58
N ASN A 506 7.61 -6.04 16.96
CA ASN A 506 7.86 -5.00 15.98
C ASN A 506 8.68 -5.51 14.80
N ILE A 507 8.46 -4.92 13.63
CA ILE A 507 9.18 -5.19 12.39
C ILE A 507 10.71 -5.18 12.54
N LYS A 508 11.26 -4.39 13.49
CA LYS A 508 12.70 -4.36 13.77
C LYS A 508 13.27 -5.72 14.17
N GLU A 509 12.50 -6.54 14.86
CA GLU A 509 12.92 -7.88 15.31
C GLU A 509 13.07 -8.86 14.14
N ALA A 510 12.33 -8.63 13.05
CA ALA A 510 12.40 -9.44 11.84
C ALA A 510 13.51 -9.01 10.87
N ILE A 511 14.17 -7.86 11.08
CA ILE A 511 15.21 -7.39 10.16
C ILE A 511 16.41 -8.32 10.23
N GLY A 512 16.74 -8.94 9.09
CA GLY A 512 17.97 -9.71 8.95
C GLY A 512 17.97 -11.07 9.66
N VAL A 513 16.83 -11.56 10.15
CA VAL A 513 16.74 -12.84 10.89
C VAL A 513 17.21 -14.05 10.09
N ASN A 514 17.20 -14.00 8.75
CA ASN A 514 17.73 -15.06 7.89
C ASN A 514 19.27 -15.00 7.73
N ASN A 515 19.95 -14.11 8.46
CA ASN A 515 21.42 -13.97 8.46
C ASN A 515 22.06 -14.27 9.81
N LYS A 516 21.26 -14.58 10.83
CA LYS A 516 21.75 -14.98 12.16
C LYS A 516 22.30 -16.39 12.12
#